data_AF-A0A537PIA1-F1
#
_entry.id   AF-A0A537PIA1-F1
#
_cell.length_a   1.000
_cell.length_b   1.000
_cell.length_c   1.000
_cell.angle_alpha   90.00
_cell.angle_beta   90.00
_cell.angle_gamma   90.00
#
_symmetry.space_group_name_H-M   'P 1'
#
loop_
_entity.id
_entity.type
_entity.pdbx_description
1 polymer ?
#
loop_
_entity_poly.entity_id
_entity_poly.type
_entity_poly.pdbx_seq_one_letter_code
_entity_poly.pdbx_strand_id
1 'polypeptide(L)'
;QFNRATQAKRQPGSSIKPFVYLAALDHGFTPSTLVEDGPISLPQGPGLPMWSPTNYARLNHEARFRGPTPLRVALELSLNAVTARVASMIGLEAIADTVERFGIMDRMPREYSMALGAGETTLLRHTAAYAMLVNGGKRITPTFIDRIQDRN
;
A
#
# COMPACT_ATOMS: atom_id res chain seq x y z
N GLN A 1 7.78 -9.36 -28.41
CA GLN A 1 6.48 -9.47 -27.70
C GLN A 1 6.59 -8.76 -26.35
N PHE A 2 5.48 -8.36 -25.72
CA PHE A 2 5.44 -7.60 -24.46
C PHE A 2 5.03 -8.49 -23.28
N ASN A 3 5.85 -8.55 -22.23
CA ASN A 3 5.62 -9.33 -21.01
C ASN A 3 4.99 -8.47 -19.91
N ARG A 4 3.73 -8.73 -19.59
CA ARG A 4 2.98 -8.00 -18.56
C ARG A 4 3.46 -8.25 -17.14
N ALA A 5 4.15 -9.36 -16.88
CA ALA A 5 4.63 -9.67 -15.54
C ALA A 5 5.83 -8.80 -15.14
N THR A 6 6.72 -8.51 -16.10
CA THR A 6 8.01 -7.84 -15.85
C THR A 6 8.10 -6.43 -16.43
N GLN A 7 7.28 -6.09 -17.43
CA GLN A 7 7.38 -4.82 -18.16
C GLN A 7 6.15 -3.92 -17.98
N ALA A 8 4.96 -4.47 -17.69
CA ALA A 8 3.77 -3.64 -17.49
C ALA A 8 3.80 -2.97 -16.12
N LYS A 9 3.90 -1.64 -16.14
CA LYS A 9 3.68 -0.78 -14.99
C LYS A 9 2.19 -0.55 -14.80
N ARG A 10 1.67 -0.83 -13.60
CA ARG A 10 0.27 -0.64 -13.23
C ARG A 10 0.15 -0.21 -11.78
N GLN A 11 -0.91 0.52 -11.48
CA GLN A 11 -1.32 0.83 -10.11
C GLN A 11 -1.73 -0.45 -9.38
N PRO A 12 -1.16 -0.78 -8.21
CA PRO A 12 -1.60 -1.91 -7.41
C PRO A 12 -2.95 -1.61 -6.72
N GLY A 13 -3.29 -0.34 -6.52
CA GLY A 13 -4.48 0.05 -5.78
C GLY A 13 -4.43 -0.48 -4.34
N SER A 14 -5.57 -0.98 -3.85
CA SER A 14 -5.71 -1.42 -2.45
C SER A 14 -4.78 -2.56 -2.03
N SER A 15 -4.16 -3.30 -2.96
CA SER A 15 -3.17 -4.32 -2.60
C SER A 15 -1.85 -3.74 -2.05
N ILE A 16 -1.66 -2.42 -2.05
CA ILE A 16 -0.53 -1.80 -1.34
C ILE A 16 -0.78 -1.66 0.17
N LYS A 17 -2.05 -1.72 0.62
CA LYS A 17 -2.42 -1.44 2.01
C LYS A 17 -1.69 -2.31 3.04
N PRO A 18 -1.41 -3.61 2.82
CA PRO A 18 -0.62 -4.39 3.77
C PRO A 18 0.72 -3.73 4.15
N PHE A 19 1.37 -3.05 3.21
CA PHE A 19 2.66 -2.36 3.45
C PHE A 19 2.48 -1.02 4.17
N VAL A 20 1.38 -0.31 3.92
CA VAL A 20 1.01 0.90 4.70
C VAL A 20 0.73 0.53 6.15
N TYR A 21 0.02 -0.59 6.37
CA TYR A 21 -0.33 -1.06 7.70
C TYR A 21 0.88 -1.65 8.41
N LEU A 22 1.78 -2.32 7.68
CA LEU A 22 3.08 -2.73 8.21
C LEU A 22 3.89 -1.53 8.73
N ALA A 23 3.97 -0.45 7.94
CA ALA A 23 4.62 0.79 8.39
C ALA A 23 3.97 1.34 9.67
N ALA A 24 2.64 1.27 9.79
CA ALA A 24 1.94 1.68 11.01
C ALA A 24 2.30 0.82 12.22
N LEU A 25 2.38 -0.51 12.03
CA LEU A 25 2.79 -1.44 13.09
C LEU A 25 4.23 -1.15 13.56
N ASP A 26 5.16 -0.89 12.63
CA ASP A 26 6.54 -0.48 12.95
C ASP A 26 6.60 0.85 13.73
N HIS A 27 5.55 1.70 13.60
CA HIS A 27 5.39 2.96 14.32
C HIS A 27 4.50 2.85 15.59
N GLY A 28 4.36 1.64 16.14
CA GLY A 28 3.73 1.42 17.45
C GLY A 28 2.21 1.25 17.41
N PHE A 29 1.60 1.20 16.22
CA PHE A 29 0.20 0.78 16.11
C PHE A 29 0.09 -0.72 16.37
N THR A 30 -1.08 -1.16 16.82
CA THR A 30 -1.39 -2.58 17.01
C THR A 30 -2.64 -2.94 16.19
N PRO A 31 -2.89 -4.23 15.95
CA PRO A 31 -4.13 -4.69 15.29
C PRO A 31 -5.43 -4.25 16.00
N SER A 32 -5.34 -3.82 17.27
CA SER A 32 -6.46 -3.29 18.06
C SER A 32 -6.48 -1.77 18.18
N THR A 33 -5.48 -1.05 17.67
CA THR A 33 -5.51 0.42 17.63
C THR A 33 -6.77 0.87 16.90
N LEU A 34 -7.56 1.71 17.56
CA LEU A 34 -8.78 2.28 16.99
C LEU A 34 -8.42 3.50 16.16
N VAL A 35 -8.88 3.52 14.91
CA VAL A 35 -8.74 4.66 14.00
C VAL A 35 -10.12 5.00 13.46
N GLU A 36 -10.42 6.30 13.40
CA GLU A 36 -11.72 6.78 12.97
C GLU A 36 -11.98 6.48 11.47
N ASP A 37 -12.99 5.66 11.18
CA ASP A 37 -13.56 5.48 9.85
C ASP A 37 -14.70 6.50 9.64
N GLY A 38 -14.31 7.71 9.26
CA GLY A 38 -15.17 8.86 8.98
C GLY A 38 -14.58 9.72 7.86
N PRO A 39 -15.30 10.74 7.36
CA PRO A 39 -14.78 11.67 6.35
C PRO A 39 -13.40 12.21 6.73
N ILE A 40 -12.53 12.37 5.73
CA ILE A 40 -11.20 12.94 5.88
C ILE A 40 -10.86 13.76 4.64
N SER A 41 -10.23 14.91 4.87
CA SER A 41 -9.69 15.77 3.82
C SER A 41 -8.26 16.12 4.20
N LEU A 42 -7.31 15.88 3.31
CA LEU A 42 -5.89 16.10 3.54
C LEU A 42 -5.31 17.12 2.54
N PRO A 43 -4.39 17.98 2.97
CA PRO A 43 -3.76 18.95 2.08
C PRO A 43 -2.81 18.24 1.09
N GLN A 44 -2.80 18.71 -0.16
CA GLN A 44 -1.89 18.19 -1.20
C GLN A 44 -0.68 19.11 -1.46
N GLY A 45 -0.68 20.30 -0.86
CA GLY A 45 0.33 21.33 -1.08
C GLY A 45 -0.30 22.70 -1.39
N PRO A 46 0.51 23.77 -1.47
CA PRO A 46 0.03 25.11 -1.71
C PRO A 46 -0.75 25.24 -3.03
N GLY A 47 -1.94 25.83 -2.98
CA GLY A 47 -2.76 26.10 -4.16
C GLY A 47 -3.52 24.89 -4.74
N LEU A 48 -3.40 23.71 -4.14
CA LEU A 48 -4.11 22.50 -4.57
C LEU A 48 -5.39 22.28 -3.74
N PRO A 49 -6.45 21.67 -4.32
CA PRO A 49 -7.64 21.31 -3.57
C PRO A 49 -7.31 20.26 -2.49
N MET A 50 -8.14 20.20 -1.47
CA MET A 50 -8.06 19.13 -0.48
C MET A 50 -8.36 17.77 -1.13
N TRP A 51 -7.58 16.76 -0.76
CA TRP A 51 -7.81 15.39 -1.19
C TRP A 51 -8.72 14.68 -0.18
N SER A 52 -9.88 14.23 -0.65
CA SER A 52 -10.91 13.59 0.18
C SER A 52 -11.25 12.21 -0.36
N PRO A 53 -10.57 11.14 0.08
CA PRO A 53 -10.86 9.78 -0.37
C PRO A 53 -12.17 9.27 0.24
N THR A 54 -12.89 8.45 -0.53
CA THR A 54 -14.10 7.77 -0.05
C THR A 54 -13.86 6.26 0.03
N ASN A 55 -14.54 5.60 0.98
CA ASN A 55 -14.56 4.14 1.00
C ASN A 55 -15.32 3.61 -0.22
N TYR A 56 -14.97 2.41 -0.68
CA TYR A 56 -15.68 1.79 -1.79
C TYR A 56 -17.17 1.64 -1.45
N ALA A 57 -18.02 2.10 -2.36
CA ALA A 57 -19.46 1.96 -2.24
C ALA A 57 -19.98 1.15 -3.44
N ARG A 58 -20.92 0.24 -3.19
CA ARG A 58 -21.60 -0.48 -4.28
C ARG A 58 -22.48 0.51 -5.05
N LEU A 59 -22.72 0.23 -6.33
CA LEU A 59 -23.67 0.97 -7.17
C LEU A 59 -24.97 1.22 -6.38
N ASN A 60 -25.38 2.48 -6.29
CA ASN A 60 -26.59 2.95 -5.58
C ASN A 60 -26.54 2.92 -4.04
N HIS A 61 -25.36 2.83 -3.44
CA HIS A 61 -25.19 2.99 -2.00
C HIS A 61 -24.13 4.04 -1.69
N GLU A 62 -24.34 4.83 -0.63
CA GLU A 62 -23.31 5.70 -0.08
C GLU A 62 -22.23 4.88 0.64
N ALA A 63 -21.01 5.42 0.64
CA ALA A 63 -19.91 4.87 1.43
C ALA A 63 -20.26 4.96 2.93
N ARG A 64 -20.52 3.81 3.57
CA ARG A 64 -20.87 3.77 4.99
C ARG A 64 -19.61 3.89 5.86
N PHE A 65 -19.59 4.89 6.71
CA PHE A 65 -18.61 5.07 7.78
C PHE A 65 -18.98 4.25 9.02
N ARG A 66 -17.96 3.71 9.70
CA ARG A 66 -18.13 2.82 10.86
C ARG A 66 -17.78 3.48 12.19
N GLY A 67 -17.22 4.68 12.16
CA GLY A 67 -16.66 5.33 13.35
C GLY A 67 -15.36 4.65 13.80
N PRO A 68 -15.07 4.62 15.12
CA PRO A 68 -13.84 4.01 15.64
C PRO A 68 -13.70 2.54 15.23
N THR A 69 -12.72 2.26 14.37
CA THR A 69 -12.53 0.94 13.76
C THR A 69 -11.15 0.38 14.11
N PRO A 70 -11.04 -0.89 14.57
CA PRO A 70 -9.74 -1.52 14.79
C PRO A 70 -8.92 -1.61 13.50
N LEU A 71 -7.62 -1.38 13.59
CA LEU A 71 -6.72 -1.38 12.45
C LEU A 71 -6.80 -2.69 11.63
N ARG A 72 -6.95 -3.86 12.28
CA ARG A 72 -7.15 -5.14 11.58
C ARG A 72 -8.41 -5.17 10.70
N VAL A 73 -9.50 -4.58 11.17
CA VAL A 73 -10.79 -4.53 10.47
C VAL A 73 -10.69 -3.56 9.29
N ALA A 74 -9.98 -2.45 9.48
CA ALA A 74 -9.76 -1.49 8.40
C ALA A 74 -8.97 -2.08 7.23
N LEU A 75 -7.97 -2.94 7.52
CA LEU A 75 -7.26 -3.69 6.47
C LEU A 75 -8.16 -4.74 5.81
N GLU A 76 -8.88 -5.54 6.61
CA GLU A 76 -9.80 -6.58 6.13
C GLU A 76 -10.86 -6.03 5.17
N LEU A 77 -11.47 -4.90 5.54
CA LEU A 77 -12.50 -4.24 4.75
C LEU A 77 -11.94 -3.26 3.71
N SER A 78 -10.61 -3.12 3.63
CA SER A 78 -9.92 -2.20 2.74
C SER A 78 -10.49 -0.78 2.82
N LEU A 79 -10.58 -0.20 4.02
CA LEU A 79 -11.15 1.14 4.24
C LEU A 79 -10.14 2.21 3.78
N ASN A 80 -10.53 3.03 2.80
CA ASN A 80 -9.70 4.12 2.26
C ASN A 80 -9.56 5.26 3.27
N ALA A 81 -10.64 5.65 3.94
CA ALA A 81 -10.63 6.74 4.92
C ALA A 81 -9.68 6.44 6.09
N VAL A 82 -9.75 5.22 6.65
CA VAL A 82 -8.82 4.78 7.70
C VAL A 82 -7.38 4.72 7.19
N THR A 83 -7.15 4.17 5.99
CA THR A 83 -5.80 4.10 5.41
C THR A 83 -5.18 5.49 5.21
N ALA A 84 -5.96 6.45 4.71
CA ALA A 84 -5.54 7.84 4.56
C ALA A 84 -5.24 8.49 5.93
N ARG A 85 -6.07 8.20 6.94
CA ARG A 85 -5.87 8.70 8.30
C ARG A 85 -4.59 8.14 8.92
N VAL A 86 -4.34 6.84 8.79
CA VAL A 86 -3.08 6.20 9.19
C VAL A 86 -1.89 6.88 8.51
N ALA A 87 -1.96 7.11 7.20
CA ALA A 87 -0.89 7.81 6.48
C ALA A 87 -0.63 9.23 7.00
N SER A 88 -1.69 9.96 7.40
CA SER A 88 -1.53 11.27 8.03
C SER A 88 -0.91 11.21 9.43
N MET A 89 -1.11 10.12 10.17
CA MET A 89 -0.60 9.93 11.53
C MET A 89 0.87 9.50 11.56
N ILE A 90 1.28 8.57 10.69
CA ILE A 90 2.66 8.04 10.67
C ILE A 90 3.58 8.78 9.71
N GLY A 91 3.00 9.57 8.79
CA GLY A 91 3.73 10.30 7.78
C GLY A 91 4.01 9.48 6.51
N LEU A 92 4.15 10.20 5.39
CA LEU A 92 4.37 9.60 4.07
C LEU A 92 5.79 9.04 3.90
N GLU A 93 6.75 9.53 4.67
CA GLU A 93 8.13 9.03 4.63
C GLU A 93 8.23 7.60 5.16
N ALA A 94 7.62 7.30 6.31
CA ALA A 94 7.57 5.94 6.88
C ALA A 94 6.94 4.92 5.92
N ILE A 95 5.90 5.35 5.20
CA ILE A 95 5.24 4.53 4.18
C ILE A 95 6.18 4.33 2.97
N ALA A 96 6.79 5.39 2.48
CA ALA A 96 7.72 5.34 1.36
C ALA A 96 8.89 4.41 1.67
N ASP A 97 9.52 4.55 2.83
CA ASP A 97 10.62 3.70 3.27
C ASP A 97 10.21 2.21 3.29
N THR A 98 9.02 1.91 3.80
CA THR A 98 8.50 0.53 3.81
C THR A 98 8.27 0.00 2.39
N VAL A 99 7.61 0.77 1.53
CA VAL A 99 7.32 0.37 0.13
C VAL A 99 8.60 0.18 -0.68
N GLU A 100 9.61 1.03 -0.45
CA GLU A 100 10.92 0.99 -1.09
C GLU A 100 11.75 -0.20 -0.58
N ARG A 101 11.77 -0.46 0.74
CA ARG A 101 12.41 -1.64 1.36
C ARG A 101 11.85 -2.96 0.82
N PHE A 102 10.54 -3.02 0.60
CA PHE A 102 9.86 -4.18 -0.01
C PHE A 102 9.98 -4.22 -1.53
N GLY A 103 10.72 -3.30 -2.16
CA GLY A 103 10.99 -3.33 -3.58
C GLY A 103 9.75 -3.16 -4.45
N ILE A 104 8.68 -2.56 -3.93
CA ILE A 104 7.46 -2.31 -4.72
C ILE A 104 7.72 -1.15 -5.68
N MET A 105 8.38 -0.09 -5.20
CA MET A 105 8.82 1.07 -5.97
C MET A 105 10.25 1.44 -5.57
N ASP A 106 11.02 2.05 -6.47
CA ASP A 106 12.39 2.47 -6.15
C ASP A 106 12.41 3.86 -5.48
N ARG A 107 11.41 4.69 -5.80
CA ARG A 107 11.21 6.01 -5.19
C ARG A 107 9.72 6.33 -5.18
N MET A 108 9.07 6.14 -4.04
CA MET A 108 7.63 6.39 -3.88
C MET A 108 7.38 7.89 -3.73
N PRO A 109 6.53 8.55 -4.55
CA PRO A 109 6.11 9.92 -4.28
C PRO A 109 5.51 10.09 -2.88
N ARG A 110 5.78 11.23 -2.23
CA ARG A 110 5.25 11.56 -0.89
C ARG A 110 3.91 12.28 -1.04
N GLU A 111 2.92 11.57 -1.57
CA GLU A 111 1.54 12.03 -1.75
C GLU A 111 0.56 11.08 -1.03
N TYR A 112 -0.52 11.59 -0.43
CA TYR A 112 -1.47 10.74 0.31
C TYR A 112 -2.19 9.70 -0.56
N SER A 113 -2.39 9.99 -1.85
CA SER A 113 -2.92 9.05 -2.85
C SER A 113 -2.08 7.77 -2.96
N MET A 114 -0.80 7.85 -2.66
CA MET A 114 0.13 6.73 -2.73
C MET A 114 -0.15 5.67 -1.67
N ALA A 115 -0.69 6.06 -0.51
CA ALA A 115 -1.18 5.12 0.51
C ALA A 115 -2.38 4.29 0.02
N LEU A 116 -3.07 4.73 -1.05
CA LEU A 116 -4.15 3.97 -1.70
C LEU A 116 -3.70 3.27 -3.00
N GLY A 117 -2.40 3.31 -3.31
CA GLY A 117 -1.81 2.58 -4.43
C GLY A 117 -1.87 3.31 -5.77
N ALA A 118 -1.78 4.65 -5.78
CA ALA A 118 -1.74 5.46 -7.00
C ALA A 118 -0.42 5.37 -7.79
N GLY A 119 0.66 4.88 -7.19
CA GLY A 119 1.94 4.68 -7.87
C GLY A 119 1.97 3.40 -8.70
N GLU A 120 2.93 3.30 -9.62
CA GLU A 120 3.02 2.14 -10.51
C GLU A 120 4.11 1.14 -10.10
N THR A 121 3.84 -0.14 -10.29
CA THR A 121 4.81 -1.23 -10.13
C THR A 121 4.58 -2.31 -11.18
N THR A 122 5.45 -3.32 -11.22
CA THR A 122 5.25 -4.52 -12.04
C THR A 122 4.68 -5.66 -11.20
N LEU A 123 4.00 -6.61 -11.83
CA LEU A 123 3.43 -7.76 -11.13
C LEU A 123 4.53 -8.55 -10.38
N LEU A 124 5.70 -8.75 -11.01
CA LEU A 124 6.84 -9.44 -10.40
C LEU A 124 7.31 -8.76 -9.11
N ARG A 125 7.44 -7.42 -9.10
CA ARG A 125 7.85 -6.66 -7.92
C ARG A 125 6.79 -6.78 -6.82
N HIS A 126 5.52 -6.66 -7.19
CA HIS A 126 4.42 -6.72 -6.24
C HIS A 126 4.30 -8.10 -5.57
N THR A 127 4.39 -9.19 -6.33
CA THR A 127 4.33 -10.55 -5.77
C THR A 127 5.57 -10.89 -4.94
N ALA A 128 6.75 -10.42 -5.34
CA ALA A 128 7.97 -10.55 -4.53
C ALA A 128 7.82 -9.85 -3.17
N ALA A 129 7.21 -8.66 -3.13
CA ALA A 129 6.93 -7.95 -1.89
C ALA A 129 6.01 -8.75 -0.94
N TYR A 130 4.94 -9.35 -1.47
CA TYR A 130 4.08 -10.25 -0.68
C TYR A 130 4.81 -11.51 -0.19
N ALA A 131 5.70 -12.08 -1.01
CA ALA A 131 6.50 -13.23 -0.59
C ALA A 131 7.42 -12.89 0.59
N MET A 132 7.93 -11.65 0.66
CA MET A 132 8.71 -11.17 1.81
C MET A 132 7.87 -11.00 3.08
N LEU A 133 6.56 -10.76 2.99
CA LEU A 133 5.69 -10.79 4.18
C LEU A 133 5.57 -12.22 4.72
N VAL A 134 5.33 -13.19 3.83
CA VAL A 134 5.10 -14.59 4.20
C VAL A 134 6.35 -15.25 4.80
N ASN A 135 7.55 -14.88 4.34
CA ASN A 135 8.79 -15.48 4.82
C ASN A 135 9.36 -14.84 6.11
N GLY A 136 8.58 -13.99 6.78
CA GLY A 136 8.97 -13.30 8.01
C GLY A 136 9.83 -12.05 7.79
N GLY A 137 9.72 -11.37 6.65
CA GLY A 137 10.40 -10.10 6.37
C GLY A 137 11.80 -10.23 5.74
N LYS A 138 12.17 -11.41 5.24
CA LYS A 138 13.48 -11.65 4.61
C LYS A 138 13.45 -11.21 3.15
N ARG A 139 14.49 -10.48 2.71
CA ARG A 139 14.61 -9.99 1.33
C ARG A 139 14.52 -11.15 0.32
N ILE A 140 13.65 -11.02 -0.67
CA ILE A 140 13.59 -11.89 -1.86
C ILE A 140 14.01 -11.08 -3.09
N THR A 141 14.96 -11.60 -3.85
CA THR A 141 15.28 -11.14 -5.20
C THR A 141 14.80 -12.21 -6.18
N PRO A 142 13.80 -11.95 -7.03
CA PRO A 142 13.34 -12.93 -8.00
C PRO A 142 14.45 -13.36 -8.96
N THR A 143 14.67 -14.67 -9.09
CA THR A 143 15.59 -15.27 -10.07
C THR A 143 14.79 -16.02 -11.14
N PHE A 144 15.32 -16.05 -12.36
CA PHE A 144 14.73 -16.79 -13.49
C PHE A 144 15.58 -17.98 -13.95
N ILE A 145 16.83 -18.03 -13.49
CA ILE A 145 17.82 -19.02 -13.91
C ILE A 145 18.42 -19.59 -12.63
N ASP A 146 18.22 -20.88 -12.44
CA ASP A 146 18.78 -21.59 -11.28
C ASP A 146 20.12 -22.23 -11.60
N ARG A 147 20.31 -22.66 -12.86
CA ARG A 147 21.54 -23.31 -13.32
C ARG A 147 21.77 -23.04 -14.79
N ILE A 148 23.02 -22.80 -15.14
CA ILE A 148 23.53 -22.86 -16.51
C ILE A 148 24.57 -23.98 -16.54
N GLN A 149 24.46 -24.88 -17.51
CA GLN A 149 25.43 -25.93 -17.75
C GLN A 149 26.00 -25.76 -19.15
N ASP A 150 27.28 -26.00 -19.30
CA ASP A 150 27.86 -26.19 -20.62
C ASP A 150 27.62 -27.63 -21.11
N ARG A 151 28.28 -28.02 -22.20
CA ARG A 151 28.10 -29.32 -22.85
C ARG A 151 28.69 -30.48 -22.04
N ASN A 152 29.59 -30.22 -21.09
CA ASN A 152 30.38 -31.19 -20.32
C ASN A 152 29.95 -31.25 -18.86
#